data_AF-A0A392T1H0-F1
#
_entry.id   AF-A0A392T1H0-F1
#
_cell.length_a   1.000
_cell.length_b   1.000
_cell.length_c   1.000
_cell.angle_alpha   90.00
_cell.angle_beta   90.00
_cell.angle_gamma   90.00
#
_symmetry.space_group_name_H-M   'P 1'
#
loop_
_entity.id
_entity.type
_entity.pdbx_description
1 polymer ?
#
loop_
_entity_poly.entity_id
_entity_poly.type
_entity_poly.pdbx_seq_one_letter_code
_entity_poly.pdbx_strand_id
1 'polypeptide(L)'
;KPVPFLFLCLAFNLIGIKENGRITKTEVLCNLLRTVIHATPEDLLPVVYLFSCCIAPPHEGLELGIGEPTVLEVVADAYGTALNRIKEWNK
;
A
#
# COMPACT_ATOMS: atom_id res chain seq x y z
N LYS A 1 19.90 1.65 0.96
CA LYS A 1 19.10 1.42 -0.29
C LYS A 1 17.64 1.57 0.12
N PRO A 2 16.79 2.20 -0.69
CA PRO A 2 15.40 2.38 -0.31
C PRO A 2 14.72 1.02 -0.13
N VAL A 3 13.79 0.95 0.82
CA VAL A 3 12.94 -0.22 1.05
C VAL A 3 12.15 -0.49 -0.23
N PRO A 4 12.27 -1.67 -0.85
CA PRO A 4 11.53 -1.99 -2.06
C PRO A 4 10.03 -1.96 -1.80
N PHE A 5 9.23 -1.33 -2.67
CA PHE A 5 7.77 -1.31 -2.53
C PHE A 5 7.17 -2.73 -2.50
N LEU A 6 7.78 -3.67 -3.23
CA LEU A 6 7.42 -5.09 -3.21
C LEU A 6 7.47 -5.69 -1.80
N PHE A 7 8.40 -5.25 -0.94
CA PHE A 7 8.50 -5.72 0.44
C PHE A 7 7.22 -5.39 1.24
N LEU A 8 6.66 -4.20 1.05
CA LEU A 8 5.39 -3.80 1.65
C LEU A 8 4.22 -4.60 1.06
N CYS A 9 4.17 -4.76 -0.26
CA CYS A 9 3.12 -5.55 -0.92
C CYS A 9 3.05 -6.99 -0.40
N LEU A 10 4.20 -7.62 -0.15
CA LEU A 10 4.28 -8.97 0.41
C LEU A 10 3.75 -9.02 1.84
N ALA A 11 4.06 -8.02 2.68
CA ALA A 11 3.51 -7.93 4.03
C ALA A 11 1.99 -7.70 4.03
N PHE A 12 1.48 -6.83 3.16
CA PHE A 12 0.04 -6.65 2.98
C PHE A 12 -0.67 -7.94 2.54
N ASN A 13 -0.08 -8.68 1.60
CA ASN A 13 -0.63 -9.96 1.16
C ASN A 13 -0.71 -10.98 2.30
N LEU A 14 0.36 -11.09 3.10
CA LEU A 14 0.39 -11.96 4.28
C LEU A 14 -0.70 -11.59 5.29
N ILE A 15 -0.82 -10.30 5.62
CA ILE A 15 -1.77 -9.80 6.62
C ILE A 15 -3.22 -9.82 6.13
N GLY A 16 -3.45 -9.63 4.83
CA GLY A 16 -4.77 -9.50 4.23
C GLY A 16 -5.40 -10.82 3.79
N ILE A 17 -4.62 -11.73 3.20
CA ILE A 17 -5.14 -12.95 2.57
C ILE A 17 -4.81 -14.20 3.39
N LYS A 18 -3.61 -14.26 3.98
CA LYS A 18 -3.06 -15.50 4.55
C LYS A 18 -3.33 -15.65 6.04
N GLU A 19 -3.40 -14.54 6.77
CA GLU A 19 -3.55 -14.54 8.23
C GLU A 19 -4.90 -13.99 8.68
N ASN A 20 -5.56 -14.69 9.59
CA ASN A 20 -6.81 -14.24 10.23
C ASN A 20 -6.61 -13.82 11.70
N GLY A 21 -5.52 -14.26 12.34
CA GLY A 21 -5.22 -13.96 13.74
C GLY A 21 -4.61 -12.57 13.93
N ARG A 22 -5.17 -11.77 14.84
CA ARG A 22 -4.60 -10.45 15.21
C ARG A 22 -3.15 -10.55 15.67
N ILE A 23 -2.79 -11.61 16.40
CA ILE A 23 -1.43 -11.83 16.91
C ILE A 23 -0.47 -12.01 15.73
N THR A 24 -0.74 -12.94 14.82
CA THR A 24 0.12 -13.18 13.66
C THR A 24 0.26 -11.94 12.77
N LYS A 25 -0.83 -11.19 12.55
CA LYS A 25 -0.77 -9.90 11.82
C LYS A 25 0.18 -8.90 12.50
N THR A 26 0.11 -8.83 13.83
CA THR A 26 0.97 -7.95 14.62
C THR A 26 2.43 -8.38 14.52
N GLU A 27 2.71 -9.68 14.54
CA GLU A 27 4.07 -10.22 14.37
C GLU A 27 4.64 -9.90 13.00
N VAL A 28 3.87 -10.11 11.91
CA VAL A 28 4.30 -9.77 10.55
C VAL A 28 4.63 -8.28 10.44
N LEU A 29 3.76 -7.41 10.95
CA LEU A 29 3.99 -5.97 10.95
C LEU A 29 5.21 -5.59 11.80
N CYS A 30 5.36 -6.17 12.99
CA CYS A 30 6.52 -5.89 13.84
C CYS A 30 7.83 -6.31 13.16
N ASN A 31 7.85 -7.44 12.47
CA ASN A 31 9.04 -7.91 11.75
C ASN A 31 9.34 -7.03 10.53
N LEU A 32 8.31 -6.58 9.80
CA LEU A 32 8.46 -5.58 8.74
C LEU A 32 9.14 -4.32 9.28
N LEU A 33 8.58 -3.70 10.34
CA LEU A 33 9.08 -2.44 10.90
C LEU A 33 10.49 -2.59 11.49
N ARG A 34 10.77 -3.68 12.21
CA ARG A 34 12.13 -3.95 12.73
C ARG A 34 13.16 -4.09 11.62
N THR A 35 12.79 -4.75 10.52
CA THR A 35 13.67 -4.90 9.36
C THR A 35 13.99 -3.55 8.72
N VAL A 36 12.98 -2.69 8.58
CA VAL A 36 13.17 -1.32 8.06
C VAL A 36 14.04 -0.49 8.99
N ILE A 37 13.77 -0.50 10.31
CA ILE A 37 14.60 0.20 11.31
C ILE A 37 16.06 -0.23 11.22
N HIS A 38 16.32 -1.52 11.05
CA HIS A 38 17.67 -2.06 11.00
C HIS A 38 18.39 -1.75 9.67
N ALA A 39 17.71 -1.90 8.54
CA ALA A 39 18.32 -1.82 7.22
C ALA A 39 18.36 -0.41 6.63
N THR A 40 17.26 0.35 6.78
CA THR A 40 17.04 1.66 6.14
C THR A 40 16.10 2.51 7.03
N PRO A 41 16.57 3.00 8.19
CA PRO A 41 15.73 3.70 9.17
C PRO A 41 15.05 4.97 8.63
N GLU A 42 15.65 5.64 7.64
CA GLU A 42 15.11 6.81 6.96
C GLU A 42 13.76 6.55 6.26
N ASP A 43 13.49 5.30 5.86
CA ASP A 43 12.24 4.91 5.20
C ASP A 43 11.15 4.51 6.18
N LEU A 44 11.42 4.46 7.49
CA LEU A 44 10.46 4.00 8.49
C LEU A 44 9.16 4.80 8.44
N LEU A 45 9.26 6.13 8.42
CA LEU A 45 8.09 7.00 8.43
C LEU A 45 7.23 6.84 7.16
N PRO A 46 7.79 6.91 5.93
CA PRO A 46 7.06 6.56 4.72
C PRO A 46 6.38 5.18 4.77
N VAL A 47 7.07 4.15 5.30
CA VAL A 47 6.51 2.80 5.42
C VAL A 47 5.30 2.78 6.37
N VAL A 48 5.37 3.48 7.50
CA VAL A 48 4.25 3.57 8.46
C VAL A 48 3.04 4.27 7.83
N TYR A 49 3.25 5.34 7.06
CA TYR A 49 2.17 6.03 6.36
C TYR A 49 1.51 5.13 5.32
N LEU A 50 2.30 4.51 4.45
CA LEU A 50 1.79 3.58 3.43
C LEU A 50 1.03 2.41 4.07
N PHE A 51 1.54 1.86 5.18
CA PHE A 51 0.89 0.76 5.90
C PHE A 51 -0.44 1.17 6.55
N SER A 52 -0.57 2.45 6.91
CA SER A 52 -1.80 3.02 7.48
C SER A 52 -2.77 3.54 6.41
N CYS A 53 -2.46 3.32 5.11
CA CYS A 53 -3.19 3.91 3.99
C CYS A 53 -3.33 5.44 4.07
N CYS A 54 -2.32 6.11 4.62
CA CYS A 54 -2.23 7.57 4.71
C CYS A 54 -1.00 8.07 3.96
N ILE A 55 -1.01 9.33 3.54
CA ILE A 55 0.14 9.98 2.87
C ILE A 55 0.78 11.07 3.73
N ALA A 56 0.13 11.45 4.83
CA ALA A 56 0.53 12.50 5.76
C ALA A 56 -0.17 12.31 7.12
N PRO A 57 0.27 13.02 8.18
CA PRO A 57 -0.47 13.12 9.42
C PRO A 57 -1.91 13.66 9.23
N PRO A 58 -2.90 13.18 10.01
CA PRO A 58 -4.29 13.61 9.86
C PRO A 58 -4.51 15.12 10.04
N HIS A 59 -3.69 15.78 10.85
CA HIS A 59 -3.82 17.21 11.15
C HIS A 59 -3.27 18.13 10.05
N GLU A 60 -2.55 17.59 9.06
CA GLU A 60 -2.09 18.38 7.90
C GLU A 60 -3.20 18.55 6.85
N GLY A 61 -4.25 17.71 6.88
CA GLY A 61 -5.34 17.79 5.91
C GLY A 61 -4.94 17.53 4.46
N LEU A 62 -3.78 16.90 4.24
CA LEU A 62 -3.30 16.58 2.89
C LEU A 62 -4.13 15.45 2.28
N GLU A 63 -4.68 15.71 1.09
CA GLU A 63 -5.42 14.73 0.31
C GLU A 63 -4.68 14.41 -1.00
N LEU A 64 -4.77 13.16 -1.44
CA LEU A 64 -4.17 12.73 -2.69
C LEU A 64 -4.87 13.35 -3.91
N GLY A 65 -6.16 13.69 -3.79
CA GLY A 65 -6.98 14.21 -4.88
C GLY A 65 -7.26 13.21 -6.00
N ILE A 66 -7.03 11.91 -5.76
CA ILE A 66 -7.24 10.84 -6.75
C ILE A 66 -8.44 9.99 -6.30
N GLY A 67 -9.48 9.98 -7.13
CA GLY A 67 -10.66 9.13 -6.95
C GLY A 67 -10.65 7.92 -7.87
N GLU A 68 -11.60 7.02 -7.66
CA GLU A 68 -11.81 5.82 -8.48
C GLU A 68 -11.85 6.10 -9.99
N PRO A 69 -12.56 7.14 -10.51
CA PRO A 69 -12.60 7.40 -11.94
C PRO A 69 -11.21 7.63 -12.55
N THR A 70 -10.38 8.42 -11.87
CA THR A 70 -9.00 8.71 -12.29
C THR A 70 -8.14 7.44 -12.27
N VAL A 71 -8.30 6.59 -11.25
CA VAL A 71 -7.58 5.31 -11.18
C VAL A 71 -7.96 4.40 -12.36
N LEU A 72 -9.25 4.27 -12.67
CA LEU A 72 -9.72 3.42 -13.76
C LEU A 72 -9.24 3.93 -15.13
N GLU A 73 -9.21 5.25 -15.34
CA GLU A 73 -8.68 5.87 -16.55
C GLU A 73 -7.19 5.59 -16.72
N VAL A 74 -6.38 5.78 -15.67
CA VAL A 74 -4.94 5.50 -15.69
C VAL A 74 -4.66 4.02 -15.92
N VAL A 75 -5.45 3.12 -15.32
CA VAL A 75 -5.32 1.67 -15.57
C VAL A 75 -5.71 1.32 -17.01
N ALA A 76 -6.78 1.90 -17.55
CA ALA A 76 -7.18 1.66 -18.94
C ALA A 76 -6.08 2.09 -19.93
N ASP A 77 -5.48 3.26 -19.69
CA ASP A 77 -4.39 3.80 -20.49
C ASP A 77 -3.12 2.93 -20.38
N ALA A 78 -2.68 2.60 -19.16
CA ALA A 78 -1.49 1.79 -18.92
C ALA A 78 -1.54 0.39 -19.55
N TYR A 79 -2.74 -0.19 -19.65
CA TYR A 79 -2.98 -1.49 -20.28
C TYR A 79 -3.42 -1.39 -21.76
N GLY A 80 -3.52 -0.19 -22.32
CA GLY A 80 -3.93 0.04 -23.72
C GLY A 80 -5.32 -0.51 -24.05
N THR A 81 -6.26 -0.44 -23.11
CA THR A 81 -7.60 -1.03 -23.23
C THR A 81 -8.70 0.00 -23.01
N ALA A 82 -9.92 -0.31 -23.46
CA ALA A 82 -11.07 0.56 -23.25
C ALA A 82 -11.48 0.63 -21.77
N LEU A 83 -11.80 1.83 -21.28
CA LEU A 83 -12.26 2.07 -19.90
C LEU A 83 -13.48 1.22 -19.51
N ASN A 84 -14.41 1.01 -20.44
CA ASN A 84 -15.59 0.16 -20.20
C ASN A 84 -15.21 -1.28 -19.84
N ARG A 85 -14.14 -1.82 -20.46
CA ARG A 85 -13.65 -3.17 -20.16
C ARG A 85 -13.01 -3.25 -18.76
N ILE A 86 -12.29 -2.21 -18.34
CA ILE A 86 -11.77 -2.14 -16.96
C ILE A 86 -12.91 -2.05 -15.94
N LYS A 87 -13.95 -1.25 -16.24
CA LYS A 87 -15.15 -1.15 -15.38
C LYS A 87 -15.90 -2.48 -15.24
N GLU A 88 -15.89 -3.33 -16.27
CA GLU A 88 -16.46 -4.68 -16.20
C GLU A 88 -15.67 -5.61 -15.28
N TRP A 89 -14.34 -5.48 -15.18
CA TRP A 89 -13.52 -6.29 -14.27
C TRP A 89 -13.66 -5.90 -12.80
N ASN A 90 -14.03 -4.65 -12.53
CA ASN A 90 -14.24 -4.13 -11.17
C ASN A 90 -15.64 -4.42 -10.61
N LYS A 91 -16.47 -5.15 -11.37
CA LYS A 91 -17.82 -5.59 -10.97
C LYS A 91 -17.77 -6.97 -10.33
#